data_AF-A0A0R3RXH1-F1
#
_entry.id   AF-A0A0R3RXH1-F1
#
_cell.length_a   1.000
_cell.length_b   1.000
_cell.length_c   1.000
_cell.angle_alpha   90.00
_cell.angle_beta   90.00
_cell.angle_gamma   90.00
#
_symmetry.space_group_name_H-M   'P 1'
#
loop_
_entity.id
_entity.type
_entity.pdbx_description
1 polymer ?
#
loop_
_entity_poly.entity_id
_entity_poly.type
_entity_poly.pdbx_seq_one_letter_code
_entity_poly.pdbx_strand_id
1 'polypeptide(L)'
;MTRKCYYCKAGMPEITAGGEGDSQCEKCKKNEEKYKTKPTICMYCQLQAAFVANKCVWCCHAERKYGLPVQCSQCLQKSAFVREPSQKDKPLYCRLCTMSRKAMFGEAATYSNTSKSKNSSHSKRRRPSSSENKGGKISKRNAMTETTLDSAHSEHIFVIQQYKDEILELQKKCFEKDRIILERDKKVRHLQKGF
;
A
#
# COMPACT_ATOMS: atom_id res chain seq x y z
N MET A 1 -25.48 -4.33 -7.82
CA MET A 1 -24.18 -3.63 -7.74
C MET A 1 -23.40 -4.20 -6.55
N THR A 2 -22.26 -4.85 -6.78
CA THR A 2 -21.44 -5.39 -5.67
C THR A 2 -20.98 -4.28 -4.70
N ARG A 3 -21.34 -4.40 -3.42
CA ARG A 3 -20.89 -3.47 -2.36
C ARG A 3 -19.36 -3.60 -2.20
N LYS A 4 -18.67 -2.51 -1.89
CA LYS A 4 -17.22 -2.52 -1.62
C LYS A 4 -16.94 -2.22 -0.16
N CYS A 5 -15.94 -2.91 0.39
CA CYS A 5 -15.43 -2.62 1.73
C CYS A 5 -14.90 -1.19 1.80
N TYR A 6 -15.28 -0.44 2.83
CA TYR A 6 -14.89 0.95 3.07
C TYR A 6 -13.37 1.10 3.12
N TYR A 7 -12.68 0.22 3.84
CA TYR A 7 -11.23 0.28 4.03
C TYR A 7 -10.44 -0.28 2.84
N CYS A 8 -10.65 -1.55 2.47
CA CYS A 8 -9.79 -2.22 1.48
C CYS A 8 -10.34 -2.23 0.04
N LYS A 9 -11.53 -1.66 -0.18
CA LYS A 9 -12.26 -1.59 -1.46
C LYS A 9 -12.53 -2.94 -2.13
N ALA A 10 -12.34 -4.06 -1.40
CA ALA A 10 -12.68 -5.39 -1.90
C ALA A 10 -14.19 -5.50 -2.12
N GLY A 11 -14.61 -6.22 -3.17
CA GLY A 11 -16.01 -6.56 -3.38
C GLY A 11 -16.54 -7.45 -2.25
N MET A 12 -17.75 -7.17 -1.80
CA MET A 12 -18.48 -7.91 -0.78
C MET A 12 -19.77 -8.45 -1.41
N PRO A 13 -20.21 -9.68 -1.04
CA PRO A 13 -21.48 -10.22 -1.51
C PRO A 13 -22.63 -9.28 -1.12
N GLU A 14 -23.65 -9.20 -1.97
CA GLU A 14 -24.88 -8.46 -1.66
C GLU A 14 -25.58 -9.15 -0.49
N ILE A 15 -25.85 -8.39 0.57
CA ILE A 15 -26.60 -8.86 1.75
C ILE A 15 -28.04 -8.34 1.56
N THR A 16 -29.01 -9.24 1.49
CA THR A 16 -30.44 -8.89 1.44
C THR A 16 -30.90 -8.34 2.79
N ALA A 17 -31.39 -7.10 2.75
CA ALA A 17 -32.21 -6.40 3.75
C ALA A 17 -31.59 -6.03 5.12
N GLY A 18 -31.62 -4.72 5.42
CA GLY A 18 -31.97 -4.22 6.76
C GLY A 18 -30.88 -3.77 7.74
N GLY A 19 -29.59 -3.85 7.41
CA GLY A 19 -28.51 -3.45 8.33
C GLY A 19 -27.79 -2.17 7.91
N GLU A 20 -28.15 -1.03 8.50
CA GLU A 20 -27.24 0.12 8.58
C GLU A 20 -26.04 -0.24 9.46
N GLY A 21 -24.83 -0.08 8.93
CA GLY A 21 -23.58 -0.40 9.64
C GLY A 21 -23.26 -1.90 9.56
N ASP A 22 -22.50 -2.38 8.59
CA ASP A 22 -21.07 -2.14 8.61
C ASP A 22 -20.54 -2.18 7.18
N SER A 23 -19.86 -1.12 6.77
CA SER A 23 -19.26 -1.03 5.43
C SER A 23 -17.89 -1.72 5.38
N GLN A 24 -17.48 -2.38 6.47
CA GLN A 24 -16.24 -3.11 6.61
C GLN A 24 -16.38 -4.59 6.20
N CYS A 25 -15.33 -5.16 5.60
CA CYS A 25 -15.27 -6.59 5.33
C CYS A 25 -14.65 -7.36 6.51
N GLU A 26 -14.98 -8.65 6.62
CA GLU A 26 -14.47 -9.57 7.65
C GLU A 26 -12.93 -9.52 7.78
N LYS A 27 -12.22 -9.36 6.65
CA LYS A 27 -10.76 -9.27 6.66
C LYS A 27 -10.24 -8.00 7.33
N CYS A 28 -10.91 -6.87 7.12
CA CYS A 28 -10.57 -5.62 7.79
C CYS A 28 -10.96 -5.69 9.27
N LYS A 29 -12.10 -6.30 9.60
CA LYS A 29 -12.55 -6.51 10.98
C LYS A 29 -11.52 -7.30 11.79
N LYS A 30 -11.06 -8.44 11.26
CA LYS A 30 -9.99 -9.25 11.86
C LYS A 30 -8.66 -8.50 11.99
N ASN A 31 -8.36 -7.57 11.08
CA ASN A 31 -7.15 -6.76 11.20
C ASN A 31 -7.28 -5.73 12.34
N GLU A 32 -8.42 -5.05 12.48
CA GLU A 32 -8.64 -4.13 13.59
C GLU A 32 -8.48 -4.83 14.94
N GLU A 33 -9.06 -6.01 15.10
CA GLU A 33 -8.94 -6.82 16.31
C GLU A 33 -7.49 -7.26 16.55
N LYS A 34 -6.81 -7.76 15.51
CA LYS A 34 -5.43 -8.24 15.62
C LYS A 34 -4.44 -7.14 15.99
N TYR A 35 -4.55 -5.96 15.35
CA TYR A 35 -3.60 -4.87 15.53
C TYR A 35 -4.05 -3.88 16.62
N LYS A 36 -5.28 -4.00 17.13
CA LYS A 36 -5.88 -3.16 18.17
C LYS A 36 -5.85 -1.67 17.82
N THR A 37 -5.99 -1.34 16.53
CA THR A 37 -5.95 0.04 16.01
C THR A 37 -6.96 0.23 14.89
N LYS A 38 -7.61 1.41 14.86
CA LYS A 38 -8.34 1.84 13.66
C LYS A 38 -7.36 2.10 12.52
N PRO A 39 -7.68 1.70 11.28
CA PRO A 39 -6.76 1.85 10.17
C PRO A 39 -6.57 3.32 9.80
N THR A 40 -5.31 3.71 9.59
CA THR A 40 -4.96 5.01 9.01
C THR A 40 -4.79 4.90 7.49
N ILE A 41 -4.34 5.96 6.83
CA ILE A 41 -4.06 5.97 5.39
C ILE A 41 -2.74 5.24 5.10
N CYS A 42 -2.77 4.29 4.17
CA CYS A 42 -1.57 3.59 3.72
C CYS A 42 -0.68 4.50 2.89
N MET A 43 0.59 4.62 3.27
CA MET A 43 1.56 5.45 2.56
C MET A 43 1.77 5.06 1.07
N TYR A 44 1.49 3.81 0.68
CA TYR A 44 1.66 3.35 -0.70
C TYR A 44 0.36 3.45 -1.50
N CYS A 45 -0.69 2.73 -1.08
CA CYS A 45 -1.92 2.64 -1.87
C CYS A 45 -3.00 3.66 -1.46
N GLN A 46 -2.74 4.51 -0.48
CA GLN A 46 -3.63 5.57 0.03
C GLN A 46 -5.01 5.10 0.51
N LEU A 47 -5.20 3.79 0.71
CA LEU A 47 -6.40 3.27 1.34
C LEU A 47 -6.35 3.53 2.84
N GLN A 48 -7.50 3.86 3.44
CA GLN A 48 -7.71 3.85 4.89
C GLN A 48 -7.70 2.41 5.41
N ALA A 49 -6.55 1.76 5.31
CA ALA A 49 -6.36 0.34 5.61
C ALA A 49 -4.97 0.09 6.17
N ALA A 50 -4.28 1.11 6.68
CA ALA A 50 -2.98 0.96 7.30
C ALA A 50 -3.13 0.43 8.72
N PHE A 51 -2.73 -0.82 8.90
CA PHE A 51 -2.82 -1.52 10.18
C PHE A 51 -1.43 -1.77 10.78
N VAL A 52 -0.36 -1.65 9.99
CA VAL A 52 1.01 -1.96 10.41
C VAL A 52 1.97 -0.94 9.81
N ALA A 53 2.68 -0.18 10.65
CA ALA A 53 3.75 0.73 10.23
C ALA A 53 3.36 1.65 9.05
N ASN A 54 2.20 2.32 9.16
CA ASN A 54 1.63 3.21 8.13
C ASN A 54 1.39 2.54 6.76
N LYS A 55 1.35 1.20 6.72
CA LYS A 55 1.11 0.39 5.52
C LYS A 55 -0.10 -0.52 5.74
N CYS A 56 -0.85 -0.76 4.67
CA CYS A 56 -1.85 -1.82 4.70
C CYS A 56 -1.17 -3.20 4.72
N VAL A 57 -1.86 -4.21 5.26
CA VAL A 57 -1.31 -5.57 5.37
C VAL A 57 -0.85 -6.11 4.01
N TRP A 58 -1.58 -5.79 2.93
CA TRP A 58 -1.19 -6.20 1.58
C TRP A 58 0.12 -5.53 1.12
N CYS A 59 0.24 -4.21 1.25
CA CYS A 59 1.43 -3.46 0.90
C CYS A 59 2.65 -3.89 1.74
N CYS A 60 2.47 -4.08 3.05
CA CYS A 60 3.52 -4.57 3.94
C CYS A 60 4.00 -5.98 3.55
N HIS A 61 3.09 -6.88 3.15
CA HIS A 61 3.47 -8.20 2.66
C HIS A 61 4.19 -8.13 1.30
N ALA A 62 3.64 -7.34 0.36
CA ALA A 62 4.21 -7.17 -0.96
C ALA A 62 5.64 -6.60 -0.90
N GLU A 63 5.87 -5.62 -0.03
CA GLU A 63 7.20 -5.03 0.17
C GLU A 63 8.23 -6.04 0.68
N ARG A 64 7.87 -6.85 1.68
CA ARG A 64 8.77 -7.90 2.20
C ARG A 64 9.09 -8.96 1.14
N LYS A 65 8.15 -9.24 0.23
CA LYS A 65 8.29 -10.31 -0.76
C LYS A 65 8.95 -9.84 -2.06
N TYR A 66 8.65 -8.64 -2.52
CA TYR A 66 9.00 -8.12 -3.85
C TYR A 66 9.89 -6.87 -3.81
N GLY A 67 10.17 -6.33 -2.61
CA GLY A 67 10.94 -5.10 -2.44
C GLY A 67 10.08 -3.84 -2.50
N LEU A 68 10.76 -2.69 -2.58
CA LEU A 68 10.11 -1.38 -2.56
C LEU A 68 9.11 -1.21 -3.72
N PRO A 69 8.01 -0.48 -3.51
CA PRO A 69 7.04 -0.26 -4.56
C PRO A 69 7.59 0.64 -5.67
N VAL A 70 7.18 0.34 -6.89
CA VAL A 70 7.43 1.14 -8.09
C VAL A 70 6.15 1.87 -8.52
N GLN A 71 6.31 2.81 -9.46
CA GLN A 71 5.20 3.58 -10.01
C GLN A 71 4.21 2.70 -10.77
N CYS A 72 2.92 2.83 -10.45
CA CYS A 72 1.83 2.21 -11.18
C CYS A 72 1.64 2.89 -12.53
N SER A 73 1.60 2.14 -13.62
CA SER A 73 1.40 2.65 -14.98
C SER A 73 -0.01 3.23 -15.24
N GLN A 74 -0.96 3.07 -14.30
CA GLN A 74 -2.32 3.61 -14.45
C GLN A 74 -2.58 4.81 -13.54
N CYS A 75 -2.31 4.70 -12.23
CA CYS A 75 -2.58 5.80 -11.28
C CYS A 75 -1.34 6.61 -10.89
N LEU A 76 -0.17 6.26 -11.42
CA LEU A 76 1.12 6.92 -11.14
C LEU A 76 1.57 6.90 -9.67
N GLN A 77 0.84 6.24 -8.77
CA GLN A 77 1.26 6.07 -7.37
C GLN A 77 2.38 5.03 -7.25
N LYS A 78 3.33 5.26 -6.34
CA LYS A 78 4.37 4.29 -5.92
C LYS A 78 3.75 3.15 -5.08
N SER A 79 3.01 2.27 -5.73
CA SER A 79 2.28 1.16 -5.09
C SER A 79 2.14 -0.10 -5.94
N ALA A 80 2.82 -0.14 -7.09
CA ALA A 80 3.00 -1.36 -7.88
C ALA A 80 4.24 -2.12 -7.38
N PHE A 81 4.30 -3.44 -7.60
CA PHE A 81 5.41 -4.27 -7.14
C PHE A 81 5.86 -5.18 -8.28
N VAL A 82 7.17 -5.22 -8.54
CA VAL A 82 7.77 -6.08 -9.57
C VAL A 82 7.77 -7.52 -9.07
N ARG A 83 6.97 -8.39 -9.70
CA ARG A 83 6.89 -9.81 -9.29
C ARG A 83 7.96 -10.67 -9.92
N GLU A 84 8.34 -10.34 -11.15
CA GLU A 84 9.40 -11.01 -11.87
C GLU A 84 10.31 -9.99 -12.56
N PRO A 85 11.63 -10.20 -12.53
CA PRO A 85 12.59 -9.28 -13.14
C PRO A 85 12.43 -9.19 -14.66
N SER A 86 11.86 -10.22 -15.31
CA SER A 86 11.55 -10.23 -16.74
C SER A 86 10.37 -9.33 -17.13
N GLN A 87 9.65 -8.73 -16.17
CA GLN A 87 8.52 -7.84 -16.43
C GLN A 87 8.91 -6.35 -16.51
N LYS A 88 10.20 -6.02 -16.61
CA LYS A 88 10.68 -4.64 -16.71
C LYS A 88 10.04 -3.86 -17.86
N ASP A 89 9.75 -4.51 -18.98
CA ASP A 89 9.18 -3.86 -20.17
C ASP A 89 7.65 -3.85 -20.20
N LYS A 90 6.99 -4.49 -19.22
CA LYS A 90 5.52 -4.59 -19.19
C LYS A 90 4.95 -3.56 -18.21
N PRO A 91 3.86 -2.86 -18.55
CA PRO A 91 3.26 -1.91 -17.62
C PRO A 91 2.82 -2.62 -16.33
N LEU A 92 3.27 -2.08 -15.20
CA LEU A 92 3.01 -2.61 -13.87
C LEU A 92 1.85 -1.84 -13.23
N TYR A 93 0.92 -2.57 -12.63
CA TYR A 93 -0.26 -2.00 -12.00
C TYR A 93 -0.25 -2.26 -10.50
N CYS A 94 -0.67 -1.25 -9.72
CA CYS A 94 -0.95 -1.44 -8.31
C CYS A 94 -2.16 -2.37 -8.14
N ARG A 95 -2.34 -2.93 -6.94
CA ARG A 95 -3.44 -3.86 -6.66
C ARG A 95 -4.81 -3.31 -7.06
N LEU A 96 -5.06 -2.03 -6.79
CA LEU A 96 -6.36 -1.39 -7.07
C LEU A 96 -6.60 -1.31 -8.58
N CYS A 97 -5.62 -0.81 -9.34
CA CYS A 97 -5.68 -0.78 -10.80
C CYS A 97 -5.81 -2.18 -11.42
N THR A 98 -5.11 -3.18 -10.87
CA THR A 98 -5.29 -4.58 -11.27
C THR A 98 -6.71 -5.07 -11.01
N MET A 99 -7.31 -4.78 -9.84
CA MET A 99 -8.68 -5.19 -9.52
C MET A 99 -9.70 -4.50 -10.43
N SER A 100 -9.55 -3.20 -10.69
CA SER A 100 -10.44 -2.44 -11.58
C SER A 100 -10.38 -2.93 -13.02
N ARG A 101 -9.18 -3.21 -13.55
CA ARG A 101 -9.04 -3.75 -14.91
C ARG A 101 -9.68 -5.12 -15.06
N LYS A 102 -9.49 -6.01 -14.09
CA LYS A 102 -10.13 -7.33 -14.08
C LYS A 102 -11.65 -7.24 -14.10
N ALA A 103 -12.22 -6.27 -13.39
CA ALA A 103 -13.66 -6.04 -13.38
C ALA A 103 -14.19 -5.51 -14.73
N MET A 104 -13.35 -4.85 -15.55
CA MET A 104 -13.78 -4.23 -16.81
C MET A 104 -13.49 -5.08 -18.06
N PHE A 105 -12.38 -5.81 -18.10
CA PHE A 105 -11.91 -6.46 -19.33
C PHE A 105 -12.01 -7.99 -19.33
N GLY A 106 -12.48 -8.62 -18.25
CA GLY A 106 -12.38 -10.07 -18.11
C GLY A 106 -10.91 -10.52 -18.06
N GLU A 107 -10.64 -11.80 -17.75
CA GLU A 107 -9.28 -12.29 -17.55
C GLU A 107 -8.37 -12.19 -18.79
N ALA A 108 -7.54 -11.14 -18.85
CA ALA A 108 -6.36 -11.09 -19.71
C ALA A 108 -5.25 -10.20 -19.10
N ALA A 109 -4.73 -10.55 -17.91
CA ALA A 109 -3.38 -10.16 -17.48
C ALA A 109 -3.01 -10.78 -16.11
N THR A 110 -2.11 -11.78 -16.14
CA THR A 110 -1.14 -12.11 -15.08
C THR A 110 -1.71 -12.19 -13.65
N TYR A 111 -2.45 -13.25 -13.34
CA TYR A 111 -2.78 -13.61 -11.96
C TYR A 111 -2.29 -15.01 -11.61
N SER A 112 -0.99 -15.14 -11.39
CA SER A 112 -0.46 -16.24 -10.57
C SER A 112 -0.60 -15.85 -9.09
N ASN A 113 -1.70 -16.28 -8.50
CA ASN A 113 -1.83 -16.45 -7.06
C ASN A 113 -2.60 -17.76 -6.87
N THR A 114 -1.86 -18.87 -6.93
CA THR A 114 -2.29 -20.18 -6.45
C THR A 114 -2.46 -20.10 -4.93
N SER A 115 -3.66 -19.74 -4.47
CA SER A 115 -4.18 -20.36 -3.25
C SER A 115 -4.47 -21.82 -3.60
N LYS A 116 -3.60 -22.73 -3.15
CA LYS A 116 -3.81 -24.18 -3.25
C LYS A 116 -5.10 -24.54 -2.49
N SER A 117 -6.19 -24.73 -3.21
CA SER A 117 -7.33 -25.51 -2.78
C SER A 117 -7.28 -26.80 -3.59
N LYS A 118 -6.91 -27.92 -2.96
CA LYS A 118 -7.04 -29.24 -3.59
C LYS A 118 -8.54 -29.53 -3.67
N ASN A 119 -9.06 -29.69 -4.88
CA ASN A 119 -10.16 -30.61 -5.18
C ASN A 119 -10.09 -30.98 -6.67
N SER A 120 -9.73 -32.24 -6.92
CA SER A 120 -10.26 -33.01 -8.06
C SER A 120 -11.80 -32.95 -7.98
N SER A 121 -12.59 -32.85 -9.06
CA SER A 121 -12.57 -33.70 -10.25
C SER A 121 -13.49 -33.13 -11.36
N HIS A 122 -13.09 -33.36 -12.61
CA HIS A 122 -13.94 -33.72 -13.77
C HIS A 122 -15.05 -32.77 -14.28
N SER A 123 -14.81 -32.03 -15.37
CA SER A 123 -15.46 -32.29 -16.68
C SER A 123 -15.25 -31.22 -17.76
N LYS A 124 -14.67 -31.70 -18.87
CA LYS A 124 -14.94 -31.45 -20.31
C LYS A 124 -15.26 -30.02 -20.86
N ARG A 125 -14.35 -29.64 -21.78
CA ARG A 125 -14.57 -29.13 -23.16
C ARG A 125 -15.34 -27.80 -23.36
N ARG A 126 -14.69 -26.83 -24.01
CA ARG A 126 -14.84 -26.49 -25.46
C ARG A 126 -13.88 -25.35 -25.87
N ARG A 127 -13.09 -25.61 -26.93
CA ARG A 127 -12.45 -24.60 -27.81
C ARG A 127 -13.53 -23.95 -28.70
N PRO A 128 -13.29 -22.74 -29.23
CA PRO A 128 -13.03 -22.63 -30.66
C PRO A 128 -11.79 -21.79 -31.02
N SER A 129 -11.32 -22.02 -32.24
CA SER A 129 -10.15 -21.44 -32.91
C SER A 129 -10.52 -20.36 -33.93
N SER A 130 -9.52 -19.55 -34.29
CA SER A 130 -9.44 -18.58 -35.41
C SER A 130 -10.27 -17.29 -35.22
N SER A 131 -9.83 -16.11 -35.63
CA SER A 131 -8.98 -15.75 -36.77
C SER A 131 -8.23 -14.43 -36.53
N GLU A 132 -7.22 -14.24 -37.38
CA GLU A 132 -6.34 -13.09 -37.53
C GLU A 132 -7.07 -11.75 -37.73
N ASN A 133 -6.50 -10.65 -37.22
CA ASN A 133 -6.35 -9.46 -38.06
C ASN A 133 -5.24 -8.51 -37.57
N LYS A 134 -4.38 -8.13 -38.53
CA LYS A 134 -3.33 -7.11 -38.41
C LYS A 134 -3.93 -5.72 -38.41
N GLY A 135 -3.24 -4.76 -37.79
CA GLY A 135 -3.53 -3.34 -37.97
C GLY A 135 -2.73 -2.45 -37.03
N GLY A 136 -1.48 -2.17 -37.38
CA GLY A 136 -0.66 -1.16 -36.72
C GLY A 136 -1.09 0.25 -37.13
N LYS A 137 -0.98 1.22 -36.22
CA LYS A 137 -0.77 2.65 -36.52
C LYS A 137 0.09 3.30 -35.44
N ILE A 138 1.17 3.91 -35.92
CA ILE A 138 2.11 4.80 -35.24
C ILE A 138 1.49 6.21 -35.19
N SER A 139 1.58 6.88 -34.03
CA SER A 139 1.53 8.35 -33.88
C SER A 139 2.14 8.67 -32.51
N LYS A 140 3.44 9.02 -32.44
CA LYS A 140 4.03 10.37 -32.54
C LYS A 140 3.62 11.30 -31.38
N ARG A 141 4.59 11.47 -30.47
CA ARG A 141 4.92 12.59 -29.55
C ARG A 141 3.78 13.43 -28.97
N ASN A 142 3.83 13.60 -27.64
CA ASN A 142 3.85 14.93 -27.02
C ASN A 142 4.73 14.85 -25.77
N ALA A 143 5.87 15.55 -25.84
CA ALA A 143 6.80 15.75 -24.75
C ALA A 143 6.55 17.15 -24.20
N MET A 144 5.76 17.29 -23.14
CA MET A 144 5.53 18.55 -22.43
C MET A 144 5.15 18.19 -20.99
N THR A 145 5.62 18.98 -20.01
CA THR A 145 5.44 18.86 -18.54
C THR A 145 6.55 18.11 -17.78
N GLU A 146 7.82 18.46 -18.02
CA GLU A 146 8.91 18.10 -17.09
C GLU A 146 9.11 19.17 -15.99
N THR A 147 8.63 20.40 -16.22
CA THR A 147 8.87 21.56 -15.35
C THR A 147 7.99 21.65 -14.10
N THR A 148 6.84 20.98 -14.04
CA THR A 148 5.94 21.03 -12.87
C THR A 148 6.28 19.98 -11.81
N LEU A 149 6.95 18.89 -12.20
CA LEU A 149 7.39 17.84 -11.28
C LEU A 149 8.57 18.30 -10.44
N ASP A 150 9.49 19.07 -11.02
CA ASP A 150 10.68 19.60 -10.31
C ASP A 150 10.31 20.58 -9.18
N SER A 151 9.28 21.42 -9.39
CA SER A 151 8.78 22.38 -8.38
C SER A 151 8.21 21.67 -7.14
N ALA A 152 7.35 20.66 -7.34
CA ALA A 152 6.75 19.91 -6.24
C ALA A 152 7.78 18.99 -5.54
N HIS A 153 8.76 18.49 -6.29
CA HIS A 153 9.88 17.73 -5.72
C HIS A 153 10.76 18.61 -4.83
N SER A 154 11.04 19.85 -5.25
CA SER A 154 11.79 20.83 -4.46
C SER A 154 11.11 21.15 -3.12
N GLU A 155 9.81 21.46 -3.13
CA GLU A 155 9.05 21.72 -1.90
C GLU A 155 9.06 20.53 -0.93
N HIS A 156 8.88 19.31 -1.44
CA HIS A 156 8.89 18.11 -0.62
C HIS A 156 10.29 17.83 -0.02
N ILE A 157 11.37 18.22 -0.69
CA ILE A 157 12.74 18.12 -0.16
C ILE A 157 12.94 19.07 1.02
N PHE A 158 12.46 20.32 0.93
CA PHE A 158 12.54 21.28 2.05
C PHE A 158 11.76 20.80 3.27
N VAL A 159 10.54 20.29 3.08
CA VAL A 159 9.72 19.74 4.17
C VAL A 159 10.41 18.53 4.83
N ILE A 160 11.00 17.63 4.03
CA ILE A 160 11.79 16.51 4.58
C ILE A 160 12.99 17.03 5.38
N GLN A 161 13.69 18.05 4.88
CA GLN A 161 14.85 18.62 5.56
C GLN A 161 14.45 19.25 6.89
N GLN A 162 13.37 20.05 6.91
CA GLN A 162 12.81 20.63 8.13
C GLN A 162 12.48 19.55 9.17
N TYR A 163 11.80 18.47 8.77
CA TYR A 163 11.48 17.38 9.69
C TYR A 163 12.74 16.67 10.22
N LYS A 164 13.79 16.52 9.40
CA LYS A 164 15.06 15.95 9.86
C LYS A 164 15.71 16.85 10.92
N ASP A 165 15.73 18.15 10.70
CA ASP A 165 16.32 19.11 11.62
C ASP A 165 15.55 19.15 12.95
N GLU A 166 14.22 19.10 12.90
CA GLU A 166 13.36 19.02 14.09
C GLU A 166 13.59 17.72 14.89
N ILE A 167 13.73 16.58 14.20
CA ILE A 167 14.07 15.30 14.85
C ILE A 167 15.43 15.40 15.55
N LEU A 168 16.45 15.98 14.91
CA LEU A 168 17.77 16.16 15.51
C LEU A 168 17.72 17.06 16.75
N GLU A 169 16.95 18.15 16.69
CA GLU A 169 16.79 19.04 17.83
C GLU A 169 16.05 18.36 18.99
N LEU A 170 14.99 17.61 18.70
CA LEU A 170 14.25 16.83 19.70
C LEU A 170 15.15 15.76 20.33
N GLN A 171 15.94 15.05 19.54
CA GLN A 171 16.91 14.07 20.06
C GLN A 171 17.93 14.72 21.00
N LYS A 172 18.46 15.90 20.63
CA LYS A 172 19.36 16.67 21.49
C LYS A 172 18.69 17.09 22.81
N LYS A 173 17.42 17.54 22.77
CA LYS A 173 16.65 17.90 23.97
C LYS A 173 16.39 16.69 24.88
N CYS A 174 16.09 15.52 24.30
CA CYS A 174 15.94 14.28 25.07
C CYS A 174 17.24 13.92 25.78
N PHE A 175 18.37 13.92 25.06
CA PHE A 175 19.68 13.61 25.65
C PHE A 175 20.03 14.56 26.81
N GLU A 176 19.78 15.86 26.65
CA GLU A 176 20.03 16.84 27.71
C GLU A 176 19.13 16.61 28.93
N LYS A 177 17.84 16.30 28.71
CA LYS A 177 16.92 15.95 29.80
C LYS A 177 17.38 14.70 30.54
N ASP A 178 17.79 13.64 29.85
CA ASP A 178 18.29 12.41 30.46
C ASP A 178 19.56 12.68 31.30
N ARG A 179 20.45 13.55 30.81
CA ARG A 179 21.63 14.01 31.56
C ARG A 179 21.24 14.70 32.87
N ILE A 180 20.28 15.63 32.82
CA ILE A 180 19.80 16.37 33.99
C ILE A 180 19.11 15.43 34.99
N ILE A 181 18.29 14.49 34.51
CA ILE A 181 17.64 13.48 35.35
C ILE A 181 18.69 12.67 36.09
N LEU A 182 19.73 12.19 35.39
CA LEU A 182 20.80 11.41 35.98
C LEU A 182 21.58 12.19 37.06
N GLU A 183 21.82 13.48 36.86
CA GLU A 183 22.43 14.33 37.88
C GLU A 183 21.52 14.52 39.10
N ARG A 184 20.22 14.71 38.89
CA ARG A 184 19.26 14.79 39.99
C ARG A 184 19.17 13.49 40.77
N ASP A 185 19.16 12.34 40.10
CA ASP A 185 19.17 11.02 40.75
C ASP A 185 20.44 10.80 41.59
N LYS A 186 21.60 11.32 41.14
CA LYS A 186 22.83 11.31 41.95
C LYS A 186 22.68 12.15 43.21
N LYS A 187 22.09 13.35 43.12
CA LYS A 187 21.85 14.23 44.28
C LYS A 187 20.85 13.60 45.25
N VAL A 188 19.75 13.03 44.76
CA VAL A 188 18.76 12.32 45.57
C VAL A 188 19.41 11.16 46.33
N ARG A 189 20.23 10.34 45.65
CA ARG A 189 20.97 9.25 46.31
C ARG A 189 21.94 9.72 47.39
N HIS A 190 22.57 10.89 47.24
CA HIS A 190 23.45 11.43 48.28
C HIS A 190 22.64 11.91 49.50
N LEU A 191 21.51 12.58 49.28
CA LEU A 191 20.64 13.04 50.36
C LEU A 191 20.00 11.88 51.13
N GLN A 192 19.63 10.79 50.44
CA GLN A 192 19.07 9.58 51.07
C GLN A 192 20.08 8.80 51.94
N LYS A 193 21.39 8.96 51.72
CA LYS A 193 22.44 8.31 52.53
C LYS A 193 22.81 9.10 53.79
N GLY A 194 22.27 10.31 53.96
CA GLY A 194 22.53 11.19 55.10
C GLY A 194 21.45 11.14 56.19
N PHE A 195 20.46 10.26 56.05
CA PHE A 195 19.46 9.88 57.05
C PHE A 195 19.65 8.41 57.42
#